data_AF-A0A2N2LM96-F1
#
_entry.id   AF-A0A2N2LM96-F1
#
_cell.length_a   1.000
_cell.length_b   1.000
_cell.length_c   1.000
_cell.angle_alpha   90.00
_cell.angle_beta   90.00
_cell.angle_gamma   90.00
#
_symmetry.space_group_name_H-M   'P 1'
#
loop_
_entity.id
_entity.type
_entity.pdbx_description
1 polymer ?
#
loop_
_entity_poly.entity_id
_entity_poly.type
_entity_poly.pdbx_seq_one_letter_code
_entity_poly.pdbx_strand_id
1 'polypeptide(L)'
;TMKRFLPGPYTFILEASRLVPKIILPKRPTTGIRVPDNQICLSLIRELGQPIISTSVQTKDGEDLGNPSLIDEYFGRIVDLVIDGGTIVPEPSSVISLVDDTIELLRIGKGDVSAFQ
;
A
#
# COMPACT_ATOMS: atom_id res chain seq x y z
N THR A 1 -19.77 2.23 -5.22
CA THR A 1 -19.23 2.36 -3.85
C THR A 1 -17.79 1.88 -3.82
N MET A 2 -16.91 2.49 -3.02
CA MET A 2 -15.48 2.13 -2.91
C MET A 2 -15.26 0.64 -2.64
N LYS A 3 -16.20 -0.02 -1.95
CA LYS A 3 -16.23 -1.47 -1.71
C LYS A 3 -16.07 -2.33 -2.98
N ARG A 4 -16.43 -1.84 -4.17
CA ARG A 4 -16.28 -2.59 -5.43
C ARG A 4 -14.82 -2.72 -5.88
N PHE A 5 -13.94 -1.88 -5.36
CA PHE A 5 -12.51 -1.84 -5.71
C PHE A 5 -11.64 -2.47 -4.61
N LEU A 6 -12.24 -3.00 -3.54
CA LEU A 6 -11.54 -3.54 -2.38
C LEU A 6 -12.02 -4.97 -2.06
N PRO A 7 -11.12 -5.91 -1.71
CA PRO A 7 -9.66 -5.81 -1.80
C PRO A 7 -9.19 -5.63 -3.25
N GLY A 8 -8.07 -4.91 -3.45
CA GLY A 8 -7.58 -4.66 -4.81
C GLY A 8 -6.33 -3.80 -4.92
N PRO A 9 -5.84 -3.56 -6.16
CA PRO A 9 -4.64 -2.80 -6.45
C PRO A 9 -4.86 -1.27 -6.41
N TYR A 10 -5.58 -0.78 -5.40
CA TYR A 10 -5.95 0.63 -5.26
C TYR A 10 -5.47 1.21 -3.94
N THR A 11 -5.04 2.47 -3.98
CA THR A 11 -4.80 3.32 -2.82
C THR A 11 -5.73 4.52 -2.90
N PHE A 12 -6.51 4.77 -1.86
CA PHE A 12 -7.39 5.92 -1.78
C PHE A 12 -6.81 6.97 -0.82
N ILE A 13 -6.64 8.20 -1.29
CA ILE A 13 -6.26 9.33 -0.42
C ILE A 13 -7.53 9.92 0.19
N LEU A 14 -7.56 9.99 1.51
CA LEU A 14 -8.69 10.44 2.31
C LEU A 14 -8.25 11.47 3.34
N GLU A 15 -9.20 12.25 3.85
CA GLU A 15 -8.99 13.07 5.04
C GLU A 15 -8.59 12.20 6.23
N ALA A 16 -7.49 12.56 6.88
CA ALA A 16 -6.98 11.81 8.02
C ALA A 16 -7.83 12.10 9.26
N SER A 17 -8.31 11.03 9.90
CA SER A 17 -8.92 11.16 11.22
C SER A 17 -7.87 11.40 12.30
N ARG A 18 -8.32 11.81 13.49
CA ARG A 18 -7.46 11.95 14.69
C ARG A 18 -6.80 10.63 15.13
N LEU A 19 -7.28 9.49 14.63
CA LEU A 19 -6.72 8.18 14.94
C LEU A 19 -5.42 7.89 14.17
N VAL A 20 -5.12 8.66 13.10
CA VAL A 20 -3.89 8.46 12.32
C VAL A 20 -2.71 9.05 13.09
N PRO A 21 -1.68 8.26 13.43
CA PRO A 21 -0.49 8.76 14.10
C PRO A 21 0.18 9.89 13.32
N LYS A 22 0.57 10.97 14.02
CA LYS A 22 1.22 12.14 13.42
C LYS A 22 2.51 11.81 12.65
N ILE A 23 3.20 10.73 13.01
CA ILE A 23 4.41 10.26 12.32
C ILE A 23 4.14 9.86 10.86
N ILE A 24 2.90 9.50 10.53
CA ILE A 24 2.46 9.05 9.20
C ILE A 24 1.88 10.23 8.41
N LEU A 25 1.46 11.30 9.09
CA LEU A 25 0.85 12.44 8.44
C LEU A 25 1.95 13.28 7.77
N PRO A 26 1.91 13.46 6.44
CA PRO A 26 2.70 14.53 5.82
C PRO A 26 2.22 15.89 6.34
N LYS A 27 2.84 16.99 5.91
CA LYS A 27 2.37 18.35 6.25
C LYS A 27 0.89 18.61 5.90
N ARG A 28 0.26 17.74 5.09
CA ARG A 28 -1.15 17.78 4.68
C ARG A 28 -1.98 16.82 5.54
N PRO A 29 -3.23 17.16 5.92
CA PRO A 29 -4.09 16.36 6.78
C PRO A 29 -4.72 15.15 6.06
N THR A 30 -4.02 14.52 5.12
CA THR A 30 -4.55 13.42 4.31
C THR A 30 -3.73 12.15 4.51
N THR A 31 -4.34 10.99 4.26
CA THR A 31 -3.69 9.69 4.39
C THR A 31 -4.11 8.74 3.27
N GLY A 32 -3.17 7.91 2.81
CA GLY A 32 -3.43 6.87 1.82
C GLY A 32 -3.85 5.57 2.49
N ILE A 33 -5.03 5.06 2.15
CA ILE A 33 -5.55 3.80 2.66
C ILE A 33 -5.59 2.77 1.53
N ARG A 34 -5.12 1.54 1.82
CA ARG A 34 -5.09 0.42 0.89
C ARG A 34 -5.57 -0.85 1.56
N VAL A 35 -6.39 -1.63 0.86
CA VAL A 35 -6.77 -3.01 1.24
C VAL A 35 -6.34 -3.92 0.08
N PRO A 36 -5.11 -4.48 0.13
CA PRO A 36 -4.59 -5.27 -0.98
C PRO A 36 -5.31 -6.62 -1.07
N ASP A 37 -5.53 -7.10 -2.30
CA ASP A 37 -5.99 -8.48 -2.53
C ASP A 37 -4.82 -9.46 -2.40
N ASN A 38 -4.38 -9.68 -1.16
CA ASN A 38 -3.30 -10.61 -0.82
C ASN A 38 -3.62 -11.30 0.52
N GLN A 39 -3.67 -12.63 0.51
CA GLN A 39 -4.08 -13.40 1.69
C GLN A 39 -3.13 -13.29 2.88
N ILE A 40 -1.83 -13.11 2.64
CA ILE A 40 -0.84 -12.89 3.71
C ILE A 40 -1.14 -11.54 4.38
N CYS A 41 -1.26 -10.46 3.60
CA CYS A 41 -1.57 -9.14 4.14
C CYS A 41 -2.91 -9.12 4.89
N LEU A 42 -3.96 -9.72 4.33
CA LEU A 42 -5.27 -9.78 4.96
C LEU A 42 -5.24 -10.60 6.26
N SER A 43 -4.49 -11.70 6.31
CA SER A 43 -4.37 -12.53 7.50
C SER A 43 -3.58 -11.82 8.61
N LEU A 44 -2.49 -11.13 8.25
CA LEU A 44 -1.70 -10.33 9.19
C LEU A 44 -2.55 -9.24 9.85
N ILE A 45 -3.33 -8.49 9.07
CA ILE A 45 -4.20 -7.44 9.60
C ILE A 45 -5.30 -8.02 10.51
N ARG A 46 -5.89 -9.17 10.14
CA ARG A 46 -6.92 -9.83 10.95
C ARG A 46 -6.37 -10.27 12.32
N GLU A 47 -5.16 -10.83 12.34
CA GLU A 47 -4.53 -11.30 13.58
C GLU A 47 -4.02 -10.13 14.43
N LEU A 48 -3.40 -9.12 13.80
CA LEU A 48 -2.87 -7.94 14.48
C LEU A 48 -3.99 -7.05 15.06
N GLY A 49 -5.16 -7.03 14.43
CA GLY A 49 -6.29 -6.18 14.83
C GLY A 49 -6.04 -4.68 14.65
N GLN A 50 -4.96 -4.28 13.98
CA GLN A 50 -4.54 -2.90 13.76
C GLN A 50 -4.05 -2.68 12.32
N PRO A 51 -4.10 -1.44 11.79
CA PRO A 51 -3.53 -1.10 10.50
C PRO A 51 -2.00 -1.25 10.47
N ILE A 52 -1.45 -1.57 9.29
CA ILE A 52 -0.01 -1.62 9.05
C ILE A 52 0.39 -0.47 8.14
N ILE A 53 1.47 0.24 8.50
CA ILE A 53 2.16 1.18 7.62
C ILE A 53 3.10 0.37 6.74
N SER A 54 3.03 0.58 5.44
CA SER A 54 3.84 -0.17 4.48
C SER A 54 4.31 0.77 3.36
N THR A 55 5.53 0.51 2.89
CA THR A 55 6.12 1.08 1.68
C THR A 55 6.52 -0.05 0.74
N SER A 56 6.87 0.28 -0.51
CA SER A 56 7.59 -0.67 -1.37
C SER A 56 8.94 -1.04 -0.74
N VAL A 57 9.40 -2.25 -1.01
CA VAL A 57 10.77 -2.69 -0.67
C VAL A 57 11.64 -2.37 -1.87
N GLN A 58 12.57 -1.44 -1.70
CA GLN A 58 13.44 -0.93 -2.77
C GLN A 58 14.90 -1.06 -2.41
N THR A 59 15.76 -1.32 -3.41
CA THR A 59 17.21 -1.20 -3.25
C THR A 59 17.61 0.25 -2.99
N LYS A 60 18.87 0.49 -2.62
CA LYS A 60 19.40 1.85 -2.43
C LYS A 60 19.37 2.68 -3.72
N ASP A 61 19.39 2.01 -4.87
CA ASP A 61 19.35 2.62 -6.20
C ASP A 61 17.91 2.84 -6.70
N GLY A 62 16.90 2.49 -5.88
CA GLY A 62 15.48 2.73 -6.16
C GLY A 62 14.79 1.63 -6.95
N GLU A 63 15.40 0.45 -7.09
CA GLU A 63 14.80 -0.68 -7.79
C GLU A 63 13.84 -1.43 -6.85
N ASP A 64 12.59 -1.64 -7.29
CA ASP A 64 11.62 -2.43 -6.53
C ASP A 64 12.00 -3.92 -6.50
N LEU A 65 11.93 -4.53 -5.33
CA LEU A 65 12.20 -5.95 -5.13
C LEU A 65 10.89 -6.74 -4.95
N GLY A 66 10.76 -7.84 -5.70
CA GLY A 66 9.61 -8.74 -5.62
C GLY A 66 9.96 -10.21 -5.33
N ASN A 67 11.25 -10.54 -5.19
CA ASN A 67 11.71 -11.89 -4.88
C ASN A 67 12.08 -11.96 -3.38
N PRO A 68 11.42 -12.82 -2.58
CA PRO A 68 11.70 -12.94 -1.14
C PRO A 68 13.15 -13.33 -0.80
N SER A 69 13.79 -14.19 -1.59
CA SER A 69 15.20 -14.55 -1.38
C SER A 69 16.13 -13.35 -1.56
N LEU A 70 15.88 -12.50 -2.57
CA LEU A 70 16.65 -11.26 -2.74
C LEU A 70 16.35 -10.26 -1.63
N ILE A 71 15.09 -10.16 -1.19
CA ILE A 71 14.75 -9.28 -0.06
C ILE A 71 15.49 -9.73 1.21
N ASP A 72 15.55 -11.02 1.50
CA ASP A 72 16.30 -11.56 2.64
C ASP A 72 17.81 -11.31 2.51
N GLU A 73 18.39 -11.49 1.32
CA GLU A 73 19.80 -11.19 1.07
C GLU A 73 20.14 -9.71 1.36
N TYR A 74 19.28 -8.79 0.92
CA TYR A 74 19.50 -7.35 1.08
C TYR A 74 19.17 -6.84 2.50
N PHE A 75 18.07 -7.33 3.10
CA PHE A 75 17.45 -6.74 4.28
C PHE A 75 17.39 -7.67 5.49
N GLY A 76 17.61 -8.98 5.35
CA GLY A 76 17.40 -9.98 6.41
C GLY A 76 18.22 -9.74 7.68
N ARG A 77 19.31 -8.95 7.61
CA ARG A 77 20.11 -8.56 8.78
C ARG A 77 19.59 -7.34 9.55
N ILE A 78 18.65 -6.59 8.97
CA ILE A 78 18.14 -5.32 9.54
C ILE A 78 16.62 -5.33 9.74
N VAL A 79 15.95 -6.43 9.43
CA VAL A 79 14.52 -6.64 9.70
C VAL A 79 14.36 -7.84 10.62
N ASP A 80 13.29 -7.84 11.43
CA ASP A 80 13.00 -8.95 12.33
C ASP A 80 12.53 -10.21 11.59
N LEU A 81 11.92 -10.04 10.41
CA LEU A 81 11.33 -11.13 9.63
C LEU A 81 11.20 -10.76 8.15
N VAL A 82 11.44 -11.75 7.29
CA VAL A 82 11.01 -11.75 5.88
C VAL A 82 9.97 -12.86 5.69
N ILE A 83 8.85 -12.54 5.05
CA ILE A 83 7.79 -13.51 4.75
C ILE A 83 7.90 -13.89 3.28
N ASP A 84 8.18 -15.16 3.01
CA ASP A 84 8.15 -15.72 1.66
C ASP A 84 6.70 -16.04 1.23
N GLY A 85 6.17 -15.20 0.35
CA GLY A 85 4.87 -15.39 -0.32
C GLY A 85 4.99 -15.74 -1.80
N GLY A 86 6.20 -16.13 -2.26
CA GLY A 86 6.54 -16.29 -3.66
C GLY A 86 6.97 -15.00 -4.36
N THR A 87 7.57 -15.15 -5.55
CA THR A 87 8.03 -14.03 -6.36
C THR A 87 6.86 -13.29 -7.01
N ILE A 88 6.89 -11.96 -6.91
CA ILE A 88 5.97 -11.07 -7.61
C ILE A 88 6.73 -10.14 -8.55
N VAL A 89 6.05 -9.67 -9.60
CA VAL A 89 6.50 -8.48 -10.33
C VAL A 89 5.99 -7.27 -9.55
N PRO A 90 6.88 -6.41 -9.01
CA PRO A 90 6.45 -5.22 -8.30
C PRO A 90 5.71 -4.29 -9.27
N GLU A 91 4.47 -3.98 -8.93
CA GLU A 91 3.65 -3.06 -9.70
C GLU A 91 2.86 -2.17 -8.74
N PRO A 92 2.99 -0.83 -8.84
CA PRO A 92 2.34 0.07 -7.90
C PRO A 92 0.82 0.05 -8.05
N SER A 93 0.11 0.33 -6.95
CA SER A 93 -1.33 0.55 -6.98
C SER A 93 -1.69 1.82 -7.74
N SER A 94 -2.88 1.84 -8.33
CA SER A 94 -3.50 3.10 -8.79
C SER A 94 -3.87 3.94 -7.57
N VAL A 95 -3.58 5.24 -7.62
CA VAL A 95 -3.80 6.16 -6.50
C VAL A 95 -4.89 7.16 -6.88
N ILE A 96 -5.99 7.15 -6.15
CA ILE A 96 -7.14 8.03 -6.37
C ILE A 96 -7.32 8.88 -5.11
N SER A 97 -7.34 10.19 -5.26
CA SER A 97 -7.77 11.10 -4.20
C SER A 97 -9.29 11.21 -4.19
N LEU A 98 -9.86 11.16 -2.98
CA LEU A 98 -11.28 11.40 -2.72
C LEU A 98 -11.48 12.54 -1.72
N VAL A 99 -10.52 13.46 -1.67
CA VAL A 99 -10.51 14.62 -0.76
C VAL A 99 -11.53 15.65 -1.25
N ASP A 100 -12.18 16.34 -0.31
CA ASP A 100 -13.20 17.37 -0.58
C ASP A 100 -14.34 16.90 -1.50
N ASP A 101 -14.71 15.61 -1.43
CA ASP A 101 -15.71 14.96 -2.30
C ASP A 101 -15.38 15.07 -3.80
N THR A 102 -14.12 15.30 -4.15
CA THR A 102 -13.62 15.33 -5.54
C THR A 102 -12.83 14.08 -5.87
N ILE A 103 -12.94 13.60 -7.12
CA ILE A 103 -12.16 12.47 -7.63
C ILE A 103 -10.97 13.04 -8.41
N GLU A 104 -9.76 12.75 -7.94
CA GLU A 104 -8.52 13.11 -8.65
C GLU A 104 -7.64 11.87 -8.82
N LEU A 105 -7.25 11.59 -10.06
CA LEU A 105 -6.35 10.48 -10.36
C LEU A 105 -4.89 10.94 -10.18
N LEU A 106 -4.25 10.48 -9.10
CA LEU A 106 -2.87 10.86 -8.77
C LEU A 106 -1.82 9.92 -9.37
N ARG A 107 -2.16 8.65 -9.58
CA ARG A 107 -1.27 7.67 -10.21
C ARG A 107 -2.05 6.58 -10.93
N ILE A 108 -1.69 6.32 -12.18
CA ILE A 108 -2.10 5.12 -12.91
C ILE A 108 -1.11 4.00 -12.55
N GLY A 109 -1.62 2.92 -11.99
CA GLY A 109 -0.86 1.71 -11.67
C GLY A 109 -1.66 0.46 -12.10
N LYS A 110 -1.53 -0.62 -11.34
CA LYS A 110 -2.15 -1.92 -11.66
C LYS A 110 -3.69 -1.91 -11.69
N GLY A 111 -4.33 -1.00 -10.96
CA GLY A 111 -5.79 -0.94 -10.91
C GLY A 111 -6.40 -0.22 -12.11
N ASP A 112 -7.42 -0.81 -12.72
CA ASP A 112 -8.19 -0.15 -13.78
C ASP A 112 -8.82 1.14 -13.24
N VAL A 113 -8.58 2.24 -13.95
CA VAL A 113 -9.00 3.60 -13.57
C VAL A 113 -10.13 4.14 -14.42
N SER A 114 -10.68 3.39 -15.38
CA SER A 114 -11.74 3.88 -16.28
C SER A 114 -12.99 4.36 -15.55
N ALA A 115 -13.25 3.89 -14.32
CA ALA A 115 -14.36 4.34 -13.49
C ALA A 115 -14.12 5.68 -12.76
N PHE A 116 -12.90 6.24 -12.85
CA PHE A 116 -12.49 7.50 -12.19
C PHE A 116 -12.09 8.59 -13.20
N GLN A 117 -12.37 8.36 -14.50
CA GLN A 117 -12.15 9.29 -15.61
C GLN A 117 -13.45 9.96 -16.04
#